data_AF-B0DZ42-F1
#
_entry.id   AF-B0DZ42-F1
#
_cell.length_a   1.000
_cell.length_b   1.000
_cell.length_c   1.000
_cell.angle_alpha   90.00
_cell.angle_beta   90.00
_cell.angle_gamma   90.00
#
_symmetry.space_group_name_H-M   'P 1'
#
loop_
_entity.id
_entity.type
_entity.pdbx_description
1 polymer ?
#
loop_
_entity_poly.entity_id
_entity_poly.type
_entity_poly.pdbx_seq_one_letter_code
_entity_poly.pdbx_strand_id
1 'polypeptide(L)'
;MKRGFLKTAKAKNSKTEGIALPPVALTPPSLGVPPKGDGSFAPRPVIKLPYGKVETGNVAYVIDMRQPNIVTARPTEGVVSKKVFGREISDDAVNYSDDMILVTTLPPVNLGATLDDEPDNWTECILAGHIKRRILSTPGFPRPVEKTADGMVNHRIGPSPVGGLGVFATRLVRAGDLIIAERPLLISQRTFDMSVAEGLTKAEMMQVNMQKWEEHLGIAALKRMTDENRKAFTALANSHTEDGSGPILGIIRTNGYKVPGLYDGHEDDNARTYTAVLNVMSRINHSCSPNTTHHFDMASLSFELRANRDIEEGEELFSSYCDNLRTKSERAEQLAPYGIVCACPGCVGATKETDLLRSELVKRIEKIRADHHVWMKDRTRPNVLAASLKLIAEIEKEGLAGAPSFTSLLGMVASVYSTSGNTNSAAEYLEQLSNHWHCRVSTK
;
A
#
# COMPACT_ATOMS: atom_id res chain seq x y z
N MET A 1 -7.72 -2.01 17.82
CA MET A 1 -6.51 -2.83 18.06
C MET A 1 -5.31 -2.04 17.59
N LYS A 2 -4.28 -1.85 18.43
CA LYS A 2 -3.05 -1.15 18.04
C LYS A 2 -2.13 -2.10 17.27
N ARG A 3 -1.49 -1.63 16.21
CA ARG A 3 -0.46 -2.36 15.44
C ARG A 3 0.92 -2.05 15.99
N GLY A 4 1.82 -3.03 15.92
CA GLY A 4 3.26 -2.81 16.06
C GLY A 4 3.80 -2.71 17.49
N PHE A 5 5.11 -2.97 17.58
CA PHE A 5 5.86 -3.26 18.79
C PHE A 5 5.66 -2.20 19.88
N LEU A 6 4.80 -2.47 20.86
CA LEU A 6 4.78 -1.72 22.11
C LEU A 6 5.64 -2.48 23.13
N LYS A 7 6.86 -2.00 23.40
CA LYS A 7 7.60 -2.44 24.59
C LYS A 7 6.87 -1.88 25.83
N THR A 8 5.95 -2.64 26.41
CA THR A 8 5.55 -2.43 27.81
C THR A 8 6.42 -3.29 28.70
N ALA A 9 7.60 -2.78 29.06
CA ALA A 9 8.36 -3.37 30.15
C ALA A 9 7.67 -3.00 31.47
N LYS A 10 6.95 -3.96 32.08
CA LYS A 10 6.62 -3.91 33.50
C LYS A 10 7.92 -4.05 34.30
N ALA A 11 8.33 -3.00 35.01
CA ALA A 11 9.35 -3.10 36.06
C ALA A 11 8.78 -2.57 37.37
N LYS A 12 8.90 -3.40 38.43
CA LYS A 12 8.48 -3.13 39.81
C LYS A 12 9.33 -2.01 40.43
N ASN A 13 8.66 -1.14 41.19
CA ASN A 13 9.13 -0.30 42.29
C ASN A 13 10.62 0.07 42.36
N SER A 14 10.95 1.29 41.92
CA SER A 14 11.89 2.15 42.64
C SER A 14 11.53 3.62 42.38
N LYS A 15 11.37 4.39 43.46
CA LYS A 15 11.15 5.85 43.42
C LYS A 15 12.35 6.52 42.75
N THR A 16 12.13 7.23 41.64
CA THR A 16 13.00 8.30 41.15
C THR A 16 12.18 9.31 40.35
N GLU A 17 12.60 10.56 40.45
CA GLU A 17 11.87 11.78 40.14
C GLU A 17 11.35 11.87 38.70
N GLY A 18 10.12 12.36 38.55
CA GLY A 18 9.43 12.49 37.28
C GLY A 18 10.08 13.56 36.40
N ILE A 19 10.75 13.12 35.34
CA ILE A 19 11.01 13.98 34.18
C ILE A 19 9.69 14.05 33.42
N ALA A 20 9.01 15.19 33.53
CA ALA A 20 7.86 15.51 32.71
C ALA A 20 8.26 15.42 31.23
N LEU A 21 7.56 14.56 30.48
CA LEU A 21 7.62 14.60 29.02
C LEU A 21 7.14 15.99 28.58
N PRO A 22 7.85 16.69 27.68
CA PRO A 22 7.39 17.97 27.19
C PRO A 22 6.03 17.81 26.50
N PRO A 23 5.14 18.82 26.59
CA PRO A 23 3.86 18.79 25.91
C PRO A 23 4.08 18.56 24.42
N VAL A 24 3.44 17.52 23.89
CA VAL A 24 3.38 17.25 22.45
C VAL A 24 2.70 18.45 21.82
N ALA A 25 3.49 19.36 21.25
CA ALA A 25 2.97 20.38 20.36
C ALA A 25 2.27 19.64 19.21
N LEU A 26 0.98 19.93 19.01
CA LEU A 26 0.20 19.46 17.88
C LEU A 26 0.85 20.00 16.60
N THR A 27 1.82 19.28 16.06
CA THR A 27 2.22 19.44 14.66
C THR A 27 1.01 19.03 13.83
N PRO A 28 0.54 19.87 12.88
CA PRO A 28 -0.50 19.47 11.97
C PRO A 28 -0.07 18.16 11.29
N PRO A 29 -0.99 17.20 11.07
CA PRO A 29 -0.65 16.04 10.25
C PRO A 29 -0.08 16.57 8.93
N SER A 30 1.07 16.04 8.53
CA SER A 30 1.75 16.35 7.26
C SER A 30 0.87 15.89 6.10
N LEU A 31 -0.22 16.62 5.87
CA LEU A 31 -0.96 16.66 4.64
C LEU A 31 -0.11 17.50 3.70
N GLY A 32 0.31 16.87 2.61
CA GLY A 32 0.92 17.44 1.42
C GLY A 32 1.55 18.83 1.57
N VAL A 33 2.86 18.90 1.33
CA VAL A 33 3.41 20.12 0.73
C VAL A 33 2.48 20.49 -0.44
N PRO A 34 1.90 21.70 -0.47
CA PRO A 34 1.00 22.08 -1.55
C PRO A 34 1.75 21.89 -2.88
N PRO A 35 1.08 21.39 -3.93
CA PRO A 35 1.72 21.29 -5.23
C PRO A 35 2.32 22.64 -5.62
N LYS A 36 3.48 22.63 -6.29
CA LYS A 36 3.94 23.82 -7.03
C LYS A 36 2.98 24.01 -8.21
N GLY A 37 1.88 24.71 -7.98
CA GLY A 37 0.77 24.94 -8.91
C GLY A 37 -0.43 25.49 -8.14
N ASP A 38 -1.35 26.16 -8.82
CA ASP A 38 -2.43 26.99 -8.25
C ASP A 38 -3.45 26.30 -7.32
N GLY A 39 -3.24 25.04 -6.94
CA GLY A 39 -3.87 24.39 -5.78
C GLY A 39 -5.39 24.27 -5.83
N SER A 40 -6.02 24.63 -6.95
CA SER A 40 -7.47 24.59 -7.11
C SER A 40 -7.87 23.26 -7.75
N PHE A 41 -8.63 22.45 -7.01
CA PHE A 41 -9.32 21.28 -7.55
C PHE A 41 -10.71 21.73 -7.98
N ALA A 42 -11.03 21.60 -9.27
CA ALA A 42 -12.38 21.86 -9.74
C ALA A 42 -13.34 20.82 -9.15
N PRO A 43 -14.50 21.20 -8.59
CA PRO A 43 -15.46 20.26 -8.02
C PRO A 43 -15.93 19.27 -9.10
N ARG A 44 -15.70 17.96 -8.88
CA ARG A 44 -16.04 16.89 -9.83
C ARG A 44 -17.45 16.33 -9.59
N PRO A 45 -18.23 16.05 -10.65
CA PRO A 45 -19.51 15.35 -10.52
C PRO A 45 -19.32 13.87 -10.16
N VAL A 46 -20.20 13.33 -9.30
CA VAL A 46 -20.16 11.94 -8.81
C VAL A 46 -21.32 11.13 -9.40
N ILE A 47 -21.05 9.95 -9.95
CA ILE A 47 -22.05 9.00 -10.46
C ILE A 47 -21.86 7.62 -9.80
N LYS A 48 -22.94 6.88 -9.58
CA LYS A 48 -22.93 5.56 -8.96
C LYS A 48 -23.18 4.53 -10.04
N LEU A 49 -22.46 3.42 -10.10
CA LEU A 49 -22.80 2.33 -11.00
C LEU A 49 -23.64 1.30 -10.23
N PRO A 50 -24.51 0.49 -10.88
CA PRO A 50 -25.27 -0.54 -10.19
C PRO A 50 -24.31 -1.53 -9.52
N TYR A 51 -24.89 -2.39 -8.69
CA TYR A 51 -24.23 -3.61 -8.28
C TYR A 51 -24.67 -4.65 -9.32
N GLY A 52 -23.79 -5.02 -10.26
CA GLY A 52 -24.03 -6.03 -11.28
C GLY A 52 -24.95 -5.64 -12.45
N LYS A 53 -25.04 -6.56 -13.43
CA LYS A 53 -25.75 -6.35 -14.71
C LYS A 53 -27.23 -6.06 -14.48
N VAL A 54 -27.64 -4.80 -14.67
CA VAL A 54 -29.05 -4.40 -14.69
C VAL A 54 -29.47 -4.20 -16.14
N GLU A 55 -30.57 -4.84 -16.57
CA GLU A 55 -31.27 -4.45 -17.78
C GLU A 55 -31.70 -2.98 -17.65
N THR A 56 -31.08 -2.14 -18.48
CA THR A 56 -31.24 -0.68 -18.60
C THR A 56 -32.44 -0.05 -17.89
N GLY A 57 -32.16 0.82 -16.90
CA GLY A 57 -33.11 1.78 -16.36
C GLY A 57 -32.39 3.01 -15.80
N ASN A 58 -32.58 4.18 -16.39
CA ASN A 58 -32.07 5.46 -15.86
C ASN A 58 -32.87 5.83 -14.59
N VAL A 59 -32.44 5.39 -13.41
CA VAL A 59 -33.05 5.80 -12.15
C VAL A 59 -32.12 6.79 -11.43
N ALA A 60 -32.60 8.02 -11.27
CA ALA A 60 -31.99 9.02 -10.38
C ALA A 60 -32.63 8.88 -9.00
N TYR A 61 -31.84 8.82 -7.94
CA TYR A 61 -32.36 8.74 -6.56
C TYR A 61 -31.64 9.69 -5.61
N VAL A 62 -32.37 10.06 -4.56
CA VAL A 62 -31.94 10.96 -3.50
C VAL A 62 -31.78 10.13 -2.23
N ILE A 63 -30.57 10.08 -1.67
CA ILE A 63 -30.34 9.46 -0.35
C ILE A 63 -30.32 10.59 0.68
N ASP A 64 -31.31 10.60 1.58
CA ASP A 64 -31.33 11.45 2.77
C ASP A 64 -30.52 10.76 3.88
N MET A 65 -29.37 11.32 4.24
CA MET A 65 -28.44 10.73 5.22
C MET A 65 -28.59 11.42 6.57
N ARG A 66 -29.50 10.92 7.41
CA ARG A 66 -29.45 11.18 8.86
C ARG A 66 -28.85 9.97 9.56
N GLN A 67 -27.74 10.15 10.29
CA GLN A 67 -27.32 9.20 11.32
C GLN A 67 -27.22 9.90 12.68
N PRO A 68 -27.64 9.23 13.77
CA PRO A 68 -27.55 9.75 15.12
C PRO A 68 -26.16 9.50 15.71
N ASN A 69 -25.67 10.47 16.47
CA ASN A 69 -24.48 10.42 17.33
C ASN A 69 -23.13 10.75 16.66
N ILE A 70 -22.85 12.06 16.57
CA ILE A 70 -21.50 12.61 16.42
C ILE A 70 -21.04 13.13 17.78
N VAL A 71 -19.82 12.76 18.16
CA VAL A 71 -19.09 13.28 19.33
C VAL A 71 -18.95 14.80 19.21
N THR A 72 -19.22 15.49 20.31
CA THR A 72 -19.35 16.95 20.45
C THR A 72 -18.10 17.73 20.01
N ALA A 73 -17.96 17.99 18.71
CA ALA A 73 -17.37 19.23 18.21
C ALA A 73 -18.50 20.25 18.03
N ARG A 74 -18.20 21.55 18.15
CA ARG A 74 -19.22 22.63 18.06
C ARG A 74 -20.16 22.39 16.88
N PRO A 75 -21.48 22.64 17.02
CA PRO A 75 -22.42 22.37 15.96
C PRO A 75 -22.00 23.15 14.72
N THR A 76 -21.77 22.45 13.60
CA THR A 76 -21.81 23.09 12.28
C THR A 76 -23.27 23.41 11.96
N GLU A 77 -23.87 24.29 12.77
CA GLU A 77 -25.15 24.92 12.46
C GLU A 77 -24.99 25.67 11.14
N GLY A 78 -25.54 25.10 10.07
CA GLY A 78 -25.62 25.75 8.75
C GLY A 78 -24.89 25.06 7.61
N VAL A 79 -24.02 24.07 7.85
CA VAL A 79 -23.41 23.30 6.74
C VAL A 79 -24.36 22.17 6.33
N VAL A 80 -25.31 22.49 5.45
CA VAL A 80 -26.14 21.48 4.81
C VAL A 80 -25.24 20.66 3.87
N SER A 81 -25.05 19.37 4.19
CA SER A 81 -24.51 18.39 3.23
C SER A 81 -25.36 18.48 1.95
N LYS A 82 -24.78 18.99 0.86
CA LYS A 82 -25.46 18.99 -0.44
C LYS A 82 -25.73 17.54 -0.80
N LYS A 83 -27.02 17.19 -1.01
CA LYS A 83 -27.44 15.88 -1.50
C LYS A 83 -26.53 15.45 -2.66
N VAL A 84 -25.83 14.33 -2.50
CA VAL A 84 -25.03 13.73 -3.57
C VAL A 84 -26.02 13.10 -4.54
N PHE A 85 -26.22 13.75 -5.68
CA PHE A 85 -27.01 13.20 -6.79
C PHE A 85 -26.14 12.20 -7.55
N GLY A 86 -26.51 10.92 -7.51
CA GLY A 86 -25.91 9.88 -8.33
C GLY A 86 -26.91 9.43 -9.40
N ARG A 87 -26.42 9.15 -10.60
CA ARG A 87 -27.16 8.43 -11.64
C ARG A 87 -26.62 7.00 -11.68
N GLU A 88 -27.47 5.99 -11.77
CA GLU A 88 -27.05 4.61 -12.08
C GLU A 88 -26.88 4.38 -13.57
N ILE A 89 -25.76 3.79 -13.98
CA ILE A 89 -25.47 3.35 -15.36
C ILE A 89 -24.68 2.03 -15.32
N SER A 90 -24.86 1.13 -16.29
CA SER A 90 -24.26 -0.23 -16.28
C SER A 90 -22.77 -0.30 -15.92
N ASP A 91 -22.33 -1.38 -15.26
CA ASP A 91 -20.95 -1.57 -14.80
C ASP A 91 -19.93 -1.68 -15.95
N ASP A 92 -20.36 -2.10 -17.13
CA ASP A 92 -19.56 -2.11 -18.37
C ASP A 92 -19.59 -0.78 -19.14
N ALA A 93 -20.40 0.19 -18.70
CA ALA A 93 -20.46 1.49 -19.34
C ALA A 93 -19.09 2.19 -19.23
N VAL A 94 -18.70 2.83 -20.33
CA VAL A 94 -17.50 3.67 -20.45
C VAL A 94 -17.81 5.09 -20.93
N ASN A 95 -19.10 5.42 -21.13
CA ASN A 95 -19.58 6.69 -21.66
C ASN A 95 -19.82 7.72 -20.53
N TYR A 96 -18.74 8.13 -19.88
CA TYR A 96 -18.70 9.19 -18.85
C TYR A 96 -17.46 10.06 -19.05
N SER A 97 -17.44 11.28 -18.51
CA SER A 97 -16.26 12.17 -18.63
C SER A 97 -15.04 11.61 -17.90
N ASP A 98 -13.84 12.03 -18.32
CA ASP A 98 -12.56 11.58 -17.74
C ASP A 98 -12.44 11.86 -16.25
N ASP A 99 -12.90 13.03 -15.81
CA ASP A 99 -12.80 13.51 -14.42
C ASP A 99 -13.99 13.12 -13.54
N MET A 100 -14.98 12.39 -14.07
CA MET A 100 -16.12 11.96 -13.28
C MET A 100 -15.71 10.93 -12.24
N ILE A 101 -16.11 11.11 -10.98
CA ILE A 101 -15.89 10.13 -9.93
C ILE A 101 -16.99 9.07 -9.97
N LEU A 102 -16.57 7.82 -10.07
CA LEU A 102 -17.42 6.64 -10.20
C LEU A 102 -17.27 5.77 -8.96
N VAL A 103 -18.41 5.31 -8.43
CA VAL A 103 -18.45 4.20 -7.47
C VAL A 103 -18.86 2.94 -8.23
N THR A 104 -17.97 1.95 -8.32
CA THR A 104 -18.10 0.78 -9.20
C THR A 104 -17.57 -0.49 -8.54
N THR A 105 -17.91 -1.65 -9.08
CA THR A 105 -17.28 -2.93 -8.74
C THR A 105 -16.37 -3.40 -9.89
N LEU A 106 -15.15 -3.87 -9.59
CA LEU A 106 -14.21 -4.40 -10.57
C LEU A 106 -13.53 -5.70 -10.05
N PRO A 107 -13.47 -6.78 -10.85
CA PRO A 107 -14.20 -6.96 -12.10
C PRO A 107 -15.73 -6.85 -11.92
N PRO A 108 -16.50 -6.55 -12.97
CA PRO A 108 -17.96 -6.58 -12.88
C PRO A 108 -18.45 -7.97 -12.48
N VAL A 109 -19.28 -8.05 -11.45
CA VAL A 109 -19.89 -9.29 -10.96
C VAL A 109 -21.41 -9.21 -11.10
N ASN A 110 -22.12 -10.34 -11.01
CA ASN A 110 -23.59 -10.32 -11.06
C ASN A 110 -24.17 -9.70 -9.78
N LEU A 111 -25.35 -9.09 -9.89
CA LEU A 111 -26.08 -8.54 -8.75
C LEU A 111 -26.39 -9.68 -7.76
N GLY A 112 -25.94 -9.55 -6.52
CA GLY A 112 -26.14 -10.56 -5.49
C GLY A 112 -25.20 -11.76 -5.58
N ALA A 113 -24.13 -11.68 -6.38
CA ALA A 113 -23.07 -12.68 -6.37
C ALA A 113 -22.50 -12.86 -4.96
N THR A 114 -22.16 -14.10 -4.62
CA THR A 114 -21.51 -14.47 -3.37
C THR A 114 -20.02 -14.76 -3.61
N LEU A 115 -19.26 -14.94 -2.53
CA LEU A 115 -17.86 -15.37 -2.63
C LEU A 115 -17.72 -16.82 -3.13
N ASP A 116 -18.77 -17.63 -3.05
CA ASP A 116 -18.80 -18.97 -3.64
C ASP A 116 -18.95 -18.91 -5.17
N ASP A 117 -19.70 -17.91 -5.67
CA ASP A 117 -19.85 -17.66 -7.11
C ASP A 117 -18.56 -17.06 -7.71
N GLU A 118 -17.90 -16.17 -6.96
CA GLU A 118 -16.69 -15.45 -7.38
C GLU A 118 -15.55 -15.67 -6.37
N PRO A 119 -14.85 -16.82 -6.43
CA PRO A 119 -13.85 -17.22 -5.43
C PRO A 119 -12.58 -16.35 -5.44
N ASP A 120 -12.35 -15.60 -6.51
CA ASP A 120 -11.27 -14.60 -6.59
C ASP A 120 -11.66 -13.25 -5.95
N ASN A 121 -12.90 -13.13 -5.48
CA ASN A 121 -13.52 -11.92 -4.96
C ASN A 121 -13.53 -10.79 -6.00
N TRP A 122 -14.01 -9.62 -5.61
CA TRP A 122 -13.98 -8.39 -6.41
C TRP A 122 -13.64 -7.18 -5.54
N THR A 123 -13.37 -6.07 -6.20
CA THR A 123 -12.98 -4.81 -5.57
C THR A 123 -14.09 -3.79 -5.74
N GLU A 124 -14.51 -3.20 -4.62
CA GLU A 124 -15.29 -1.97 -4.65
C GLU A 124 -14.36 -0.81 -4.93
N CYS A 125 -14.70 0.07 -5.85
CA CYS A 125 -13.81 1.12 -6.29
C CYS A 125 -14.49 2.49 -6.29
N ILE A 126 -13.72 3.52 -5.91
CA ILE A 126 -14.04 4.93 -6.12
C ILE A 126 -12.96 5.51 -7.02
N LEU A 127 -13.27 5.67 -8.32
CA LEU A 127 -12.30 5.95 -9.38
C LEU A 127 -12.73 7.12 -10.25
N ALA A 128 -11.77 7.88 -10.77
CA ALA A 128 -12.04 8.74 -11.92
C ALA A 128 -12.37 7.91 -13.17
N GLY A 129 -13.18 8.46 -14.06
CA GLY A 129 -13.63 7.78 -15.28
C GLY A 129 -12.48 7.27 -16.16
N HIS A 130 -11.45 8.10 -16.36
CA HIS A 130 -10.27 7.71 -17.13
C HIS A 130 -9.48 6.56 -16.46
N ILE A 131 -9.49 6.47 -15.13
CA ILE A 131 -8.85 5.38 -14.38
C ILE A 131 -9.60 4.08 -14.56
N LYS A 132 -10.94 4.09 -14.44
CA LYS A 132 -11.75 2.91 -14.74
C LYS A 132 -11.52 2.41 -16.17
N ARG A 133 -11.49 3.33 -17.16
CA ARG A 133 -11.18 2.98 -18.57
C ARG A 133 -9.80 2.35 -18.72
N ARG A 134 -8.77 2.90 -18.04
CA ARG A 134 -7.41 2.34 -18.06
C ARG A 134 -7.38 0.89 -17.55
N ILE A 135 -8.06 0.61 -16.44
CA ILE A 135 -8.18 -0.76 -15.89
C ILE A 135 -8.85 -1.67 -16.93
N LEU A 136 -10.03 -1.27 -17.44
CA LEU A 136 -10.78 -2.06 -18.43
C LEU A 136 -10.02 -2.27 -19.75
N SER A 137 -9.17 -1.34 -20.15
CA SER A 137 -8.33 -1.45 -21.36
C SER A 137 -7.05 -2.27 -21.14
N THR A 138 -6.77 -2.72 -19.92
CA THR A 138 -5.57 -3.49 -19.62
C THR A 138 -5.64 -4.84 -20.34
N PRO A 139 -4.63 -5.22 -21.15
CA PRO A 139 -4.63 -6.49 -21.86
C PRO A 139 -4.83 -7.69 -20.92
N GLY A 140 -5.85 -8.49 -21.20
CA GLY A 140 -6.19 -9.67 -20.41
C GLY A 140 -7.01 -9.40 -19.15
N PHE A 141 -7.48 -8.17 -18.91
CA PHE A 141 -8.40 -7.88 -17.81
C PHE A 141 -9.83 -8.39 -18.11
N PRO A 142 -10.53 -9.01 -17.12
CA PRO A 142 -9.99 -9.48 -15.85
C PRO A 142 -9.30 -10.84 -15.99
N ARG A 143 -8.05 -10.91 -15.55
CA ARG A 143 -7.32 -12.16 -15.39
C ARG A 143 -7.70 -12.80 -14.04
N PRO A 144 -7.75 -14.14 -13.94
CA PRO A 144 -7.83 -14.82 -12.65
C PRO A 144 -6.69 -14.39 -11.72
N VAL A 145 -6.97 -14.37 -10.42
CA VAL A 145 -5.96 -14.08 -9.39
C VAL A 145 -4.97 -15.24 -9.35
N GLU A 146 -3.67 -14.93 -9.30
CA GLU A 146 -2.63 -15.97 -9.23
C GLU A 146 -2.84 -16.86 -8.01
N LYS A 147 -2.64 -18.17 -8.17
CA LYS A 147 -2.79 -19.14 -7.07
C LYS A 147 -1.43 -19.68 -6.68
N THR A 148 -1.29 -19.98 -5.39
CA THR A 148 -0.11 -20.68 -4.87
C THR A 148 0.03 -22.04 -5.55
N ALA A 149 1.25 -22.57 -5.59
CA ALA A 149 1.48 -23.94 -6.03
C ALA A 149 0.57 -24.89 -5.24
N ASP A 150 -0.14 -25.77 -5.96
CA ASP A 150 -1.08 -26.75 -5.43
C ASP A 150 -2.32 -26.16 -4.72
N GLY A 151 -2.57 -24.85 -4.84
CA GLY A 151 -3.70 -24.17 -4.18
C GLY A 151 -3.59 -24.10 -2.66
N MET A 152 -2.41 -24.35 -2.09
CA MET A 152 -2.21 -24.39 -0.65
C MET A 152 -2.26 -23.00 0.00
N VAL A 153 -2.93 -22.91 1.13
CA VAL A 153 -2.90 -21.71 1.98
C VAL A 153 -1.60 -21.71 2.81
N ASN A 154 -0.67 -20.84 2.44
CA ASN A 154 0.67 -20.75 3.02
C ASN A 154 0.74 -19.84 4.26
N HIS A 155 -0.41 -19.40 4.77
CA HIS A 155 -0.48 -18.43 5.85
C HIS A 155 -1.62 -18.69 6.84
N ARG A 156 -1.48 -18.15 8.05
CA ARG A 156 -2.55 -18.06 9.04
C ARG A 156 -2.53 -16.69 9.72
N ILE A 157 -3.68 -16.19 10.12
CA ILE A 157 -3.79 -14.97 10.93
C ILE A 157 -3.84 -15.38 12.41
N GLY A 158 -3.11 -14.66 13.27
CA GLY A 158 -3.14 -14.92 14.71
C GLY A 158 -2.60 -13.75 15.54
N PRO A 159 -2.64 -13.84 16.88
CA PRO A 159 -2.04 -12.83 17.74
C PRO A 159 -0.55 -12.66 17.46
N SER A 160 -0.09 -11.41 17.33
CA SER A 160 1.31 -11.11 17.08
C SER A 160 2.05 -10.73 18.37
N PRO A 161 3.30 -11.21 18.57
CA PRO A 161 4.20 -10.69 19.60
C PRO A 161 4.47 -9.19 19.45
N VAL A 162 4.30 -8.67 18.24
CA VAL A 162 4.46 -7.26 17.93
C VAL A 162 3.18 -6.46 18.18
N GLY A 163 2.09 -7.09 18.63
CA GLY A 163 0.84 -6.42 18.98
C GLY A 163 -0.25 -6.57 17.92
N GLY A 164 -1.50 -6.70 18.37
CA GLY A 164 -2.64 -6.94 17.51
C GLY A 164 -2.59 -8.33 16.87
N LEU A 165 -3.01 -8.40 15.61
CA LEU A 165 -2.91 -9.60 14.78
C LEU A 165 -1.69 -9.48 13.87
N GLY A 166 -1.14 -10.63 13.47
CA GLY A 166 -0.13 -10.78 12.44
C GLY A 166 -0.50 -11.92 11.49
N VAL A 167 0.29 -12.06 10.43
CA VAL A 167 0.16 -13.13 9.44
C VAL A 167 1.41 -14.00 9.56
N PHE A 168 1.25 -15.32 9.63
CA PHE A 168 2.34 -16.26 9.89
C PHE A 168 2.39 -17.31 8.80
N ALA A 169 3.59 -17.74 8.42
CA ALA A 169 3.77 -18.87 7.53
C ALA A 169 3.25 -20.17 8.19
N THR A 170 2.57 -21.01 7.42
CA THR A 170 2.06 -22.32 7.88
C THR A 170 2.98 -23.49 7.50
N ARG A 171 4.06 -23.20 6.78
CA ARG A 171 5.09 -24.14 6.34
C ARG A 171 6.34 -23.36 5.94
N LEU A 172 7.41 -24.06 5.59
CA LEU A 172 8.55 -23.46 4.90
C LEU A 172 8.09 -22.86 3.56
N VAL A 173 8.42 -21.58 3.36
CA VAL A 173 8.22 -20.83 2.12
C VAL A 173 9.60 -20.46 1.57
N ARG A 174 9.87 -20.77 0.31
CA ARG A 174 11.17 -20.45 -0.32
C ARG A 174 11.19 -19.02 -0.83
N ALA A 175 12.38 -18.43 -0.94
CA ALA A 175 12.56 -17.14 -1.58
C ALA A 175 11.91 -17.10 -2.98
N GLY A 176 11.10 -16.08 -3.24
CA GLY A 176 10.36 -15.89 -4.50
C GLY A 176 8.98 -16.56 -4.56
N ASP A 177 8.66 -17.48 -3.63
CA ASP A 177 7.36 -18.15 -3.61
C ASP A 177 6.21 -17.16 -3.40
N LEU A 178 5.08 -17.44 -4.07
CA LEU A 178 3.82 -16.76 -3.80
C LEU A 178 3.25 -17.22 -2.45
N ILE A 179 2.93 -16.26 -1.59
CA ILE A 179 2.32 -16.51 -0.27
C ILE A 179 0.83 -16.21 -0.30
N ILE A 180 0.47 -15.04 -0.79
CA ILE A 180 -0.91 -14.53 -0.87
C ILE A 180 -1.07 -13.83 -2.21
N ALA A 181 -2.21 -14.04 -2.87
CA ALA A 181 -2.69 -13.15 -3.90
C ALA A 181 -4.16 -12.87 -3.65
N GLU A 182 -4.56 -11.59 -3.61
CA GLU A 182 -5.94 -11.20 -3.37
C GLU A 182 -6.30 -9.90 -4.10
N ARG A 183 -7.55 -9.81 -4.56
CA ARG A 183 -8.11 -8.52 -4.98
C ARG A 183 -8.33 -7.64 -3.75
N PRO A 184 -8.07 -6.32 -3.82
CA PRO A 184 -8.43 -5.43 -2.73
C PRO A 184 -9.92 -5.47 -2.45
N LEU A 185 -10.30 -5.25 -1.18
CA LEU A 185 -11.68 -5.01 -0.80
C LEU A 185 -12.16 -3.65 -1.35
N LEU A 186 -11.29 -2.64 -1.26
CA LEU A 186 -11.58 -1.27 -1.67
C LEU A 186 -10.37 -0.66 -2.40
N ILE A 187 -10.60 -0.03 -3.54
CA ILE A 187 -9.68 0.95 -4.14
C ILE A 187 -10.34 2.33 -4.12
N SER A 188 -9.65 3.35 -3.60
CA SER A 188 -10.14 4.73 -3.65
C SER A 188 -9.01 5.71 -3.96
N GLN A 189 -9.36 6.95 -4.30
CA GLN A 189 -8.39 8.04 -4.28
C GLN A 189 -7.77 8.13 -2.87
N ARG A 190 -6.45 8.35 -2.80
CA ARG A 190 -5.71 8.46 -1.54
C ARG A 190 -6.00 9.77 -0.82
N THR A 191 -6.22 10.83 -1.59
CA THR A 191 -6.67 12.13 -1.08
C THR A 191 -8.08 12.42 -1.61
N PHE A 192 -8.70 13.45 -1.06
CA PHE A 192 -10.02 13.91 -1.45
C PHE A 192 -9.93 15.36 -1.91
N ASP A 193 -10.82 15.74 -2.82
CA ASP A 193 -10.87 17.10 -3.33
C ASP A 193 -11.23 18.09 -2.23
N MET A 194 -10.46 19.16 -2.15
CA MET A 194 -10.71 20.27 -1.24
C MET A 194 -11.66 21.26 -1.88
N SER A 195 -12.96 21.16 -1.56
CA SER A 195 -13.91 22.20 -1.92
C SER A 195 -13.69 23.44 -1.05
N VAL A 196 -13.52 24.60 -1.69
CA VAL A 196 -13.40 25.90 -1.02
C VAL A 196 -14.79 26.41 -0.70
N ALA A 197 -15.04 26.74 0.56
CA ALA A 197 -16.23 27.45 1.01
C ALA A 197 -15.81 28.78 1.62
N GLU A 198 -16.42 29.88 1.16
CA GLU A 198 -16.16 31.21 1.70
C GLU A 198 -16.55 31.28 3.19
N GLY A 199 -15.72 31.94 3.99
CA GLY A 199 -15.98 32.17 5.42
C GLY A 199 -15.52 31.06 6.38
N LEU A 200 -14.94 29.95 5.91
CA LEU A 200 -14.37 28.91 6.77
C LEU A 200 -12.85 29.06 6.97
N THR A 201 -12.36 28.71 8.16
CA THR A 201 -10.93 28.50 8.38
C THR A 201 -10.42 27.27 7.64
N LYS A 202 -9.10 27.16 7.43
CA LYS A 202 -8.49 25.97 6.82
C LYS A 202 -8.80 24.67 7.58
N ALA A 203 -8.83 24.73 8.91
CA ALA A 203 -9.13 23.57 9.76
C ALA A 203 -10.59 23.14 9.60
N GLU A 204 -11.54 24.08 9.61
CA GLU A 204 -12.95 23.78 9.40
C GLU A 204 -13.22 23.24 7.99
N MET A 205 -12.59 23.84 6.98
CA MET A 205 -12.69 23.36 5.60
C MET A 205 -12.14 21.94 5.45
N MET A 206 -11.03 21.62 6.12
CA MET A 206 -10.50 20.25 6.15
C MET A 206 -11.51 19.28 6.78
N GLN A 207 -12.09 19.62 7.93
CA GLN A 207 -13.08 18.77 8.61
C GLN A 207 -14.31 18.52 7.74
N VAL A 208 -14.86 19.57 7.12
CA VAL A 208 -16.02 19.45 6.22
C VAL A 208 -15.72 18.55 5.02
N ASN A 209 -14.55 18.69 4.40
CA ASN A 209 -14.18 17.86 3.25
C ASN A 209 -13.89 16.41 3.67
N MET A 210 -13.28 16.17 4.83
CA MET A 210 -13.10 14.82 5.39
C MET A 210 -14.44 14.14 5.66
N GLN A 211 -15.42 14.87 6.22
CA GLN A 211 -16.76 14.33 6.46
C GLN A 211 -17.48 13.99 5.15
N LYS A 212 -17.42 14.88 4.15
CA LYS A 212 -17.96 14.58 2.82
C LYS A 212 -17.29 13.35 2.23
N TRP A 213 -15.98 13.22 2.36
CA TRP A 213 -15.27 12.06 1.84
C TRP A 213 -15.67 10.77 2.56
N GLU A 214 -15.82 10.80 3.88
CA GLU A 214 -16.33 9.69 4.68
C GLU A 214 -17.70 9.20 4.17
N GLU A 215 -18.61 10.14 3.83
CA GLU A 215 -19.91 9.79 3.23
C GLU A 215 -19.78 9.07 1.89
N HIS A 216 -18.82 9.48 1.05
CA HIS A 216 -18.54 8.82 -0.24
C HIS A 216 -17.95 7.42 -0.04
N LEU A 217 -16.97 7.30 0.86
CA LEU A 217 -16.36 6.03 1.25
C LEU A 217 -17.41 5.06 1.82
N GLY A 218 -18.37 5.57 2.60
CA GLY A 218 -19.49 4.80 3.14
C GLY A 218 -20.37 4.13 2.08
N ILE A 219 -20.45 4.68 0.87
CA ILE A 219 -21.19 4.03 -0.22
C ILE A 219 -20.46 2.75 -0.66
N ALA A 220 -19.16 2.83 -0.94
CA ALA A 220 -18.38 1.67 -1.36
C ALA A 220 -18.20 0.65 -0.22
N ALA A 221 -17.70 1.11 0.93
CA ALA A 221 -17.30 0.22 2.03
C ALA A 221 -18.46 -0.34 2.85
N LEU A 222 -19.58 0.38 2.98
CA LEU A 222 -20.70 -0.06 3.83
C LEU A 222 -21.91 -0.52 3.04
N LYS A 223 -22.22 0.06 1.87
CA LYS A 223 -23.44 -0.27 1.12
C LYS A 223 -23.23 -1.31 0.03
N ARG A 224 -22.05 -1.37 -0.61
CA ARG A 224 -21.81 -2.24 -1.77
C ARG A 224 -21.09 -3.54 -1.46
N MET A 225 -20.16 -3.54 -0.50
CA MET A 225 -19.50 -4.78 -0.06
C MET A 225 -20.51 -5.84 0.38
N THR A 226 -20.18 -7.12 0.20
CA THR A 226 -20.89 -8.23 0.86
C THR A 226 -20.77 -8.11 2.39
N ASP A 227 -21.60 -8.85 3.13
CA ASP A 227 -21.50 -8.89 4.59
C ASP A 227 -20.12 -9.39 5.05
N GLU A 228 -19.56 -10.39 4.37
CA GLU A 228 -18.25 -10.96 4.64
C GLU A 228 -17.14 -9.92 4.42
N ASN A 229 -17.14 -9.24 3.27
CA ASN A 229 -16.14 -8.23 2.93
C ASN A 229 -16.25 -6.99 3.84
N ARG A 230 -17.46 -6.53 4.14
CA ARG A 230 -17.72 -5.43 5.08
C ARG A 230 -17.24 -5.76 6.49
N LYS A 231 -17.49 -6.98 6.97
CA LYS A 231 -16.98 -7.45 8.26
C LYS A 231 -15.45 -7.53 8.28
N ALA A 232 -14.85 -8.04 7.20
CA ALA A 232 -13.39 -8.10 7.06
C ALA A 232 -12.76 -6.70 7.10
N PHE A 233 -13.32 -5.75 6.34
CA PHE A 233 -12.86 -4.35 6.28
C PHE A 233 -12.99 -3.64 7.63
N THR A 234 -14.14 -3.71 8.28
CA THR A 234 -14.40 -3.04 9.58
C THR A 234 -13.61 -3.64 10.74
N ALA A 235 -13.11 -4.89 10.60
CA ALA A 235 -12.23 -5.54 11.56
C ALA A 235 -10.75 -5.12 11.43
N LEU A 236 -10.39 -4.30 10.43
CA LEU A 236 -9.03 -3.78 10.28
C LEU A 236 -8.69 -2.74 11.35
N ALA A 237 -7.39 -2.48 11.54
CA ALA A 237 -6.95 -1.52 12.55
C ALA A 237 -7.24 -0.08 12.09
N ASN A 238 -7.50 0.81 13.04
CA ASN A 238 -7.61 2.25 12.79
C ASN A 238 -6.73 2.99 13.79
N SER A 239 -5.64 3.61 13.31
CA SER A 239 -4.75 4.47 14.10
C SER A 239 -5.16 5.96 14.06
N HIS A 240 -6.15 6.32 13.25
CA HIS A 240 -6.63 7.68 13.03
C HIS A 240 -8.00 7.89 13.68
N THR A 241 -8.05 7.75 15.01
CA THR A 241 -9.28 7.87 15.81
C THR A 241 -9.45 9.24 16.48
N GLU A 242 -8.39 10.04 16.49
CA GLU A 242 -8.31 11.30 17.26
C GLU A 242 -7.88 12.50 16.39
N ASP A 243 -7.76 12.34 15.07
CA ASP A 243 -7.28 13.38 14.15
C ASP A 243 -8.37 13.97 13.22
N GLY A 244 -9.64 13.69 13.53
CA GLY A 244 -10.81 14.12 12.75
C GLY A 244 -11.19 13.19 11.60
N SER A 245 -10.44 12.10 11.37
CA SER A 245 -10.90 11.06 10.45
C SER A 245 -12.16 10.36 10.96
N GLY A 246 -13.11 10.15 10.02
CA GLY A 246 -14.16 9.16 10.21
C GLY A 246 -13.58 7.73 10.25
N PRO A 247 -14.36 6.75 10.73
CA PRO A 247 -13.89 5.38 10.92
C PRO A 247 -13.40 4.71 9.62
N ILE A 248 -14.06 4.94 8.48
CA ILE A 248 -13.71 4.33 7.19
C ILE A 248 -12.43 4.97 6.66
N LEU A 249 -12.35 6.30 6.63
CA LEU A 249 -11.14 7.00 6.23
C LEU A 249 -9.96 6.62 7.11
N GLY A 250 -10.16 6.50 8.43
CA GLY A 250 -9.11 6.10 9.36
C GLY A 250 -8.61 4.67 9.10
N ILE A 251 -9.49 3.72 8.78
CA ILE A 251 -9.11 2.38 8.32
C ILE A 251 -8.30 2.47 7.03
N ILE A 252 -8.76 3.21 6.03
CA ILE A 252 -8.06 3.34 4.74
C ILE A 252 -6.66 3.92 4.94
N ARG A 253 -6.53 4.98 5.75
CA ARG A 253 -5.24 5.62 6.06
C ARG A 253 -4.28 4.69 6.81
N THR A 254 -4.82 3.78 7.62
CA THR A 254 -4.02 2.84 8.42
C THR A 254 -3.59 1.60 7.61
N ASN A 255 -4.38 1.17 6.63
CA ASN A 255 -4.25 -0.15 5.98
C ASN A 255 -3.98 -0.10 4.48
N GLY A 256 -3.98 1.10 3.91
CA GLY A 256 -3.95 1.33 2.48
C GLY A 256 -2.57 1.15 1.85
N TYR A 257 -2.52 0.36 0.79
CA TYR A 257 -1.36 0.22 -0.10
C TYR A 257 -1.48 1.19 -1.25
N LYS A 258 -0.39 1.87 -1.63
CA LYS A 258 -0.36 2.63 -2.90
C LYS A 258 -0.63 1.65 -4.05
N VAL A 259 -1.45 2.04 -5.02
CA VAL A 259 -1.72 1.23 -6.22
C VAL A 259 -0.85 1.72 -7.38
N PRO A 260 0.21 0.99 -7.78
CA PRO A 260 1.05 1.36 -8.90
C PRO A 260 0.26 1.53 -10.20
N GLY A 261 0.63 2.51 -11.04
CA GLY A 261 -0.03 2.77 -12.32
C GLY A 261 -1.39 3.47 -12.26
N LEU A 262 -1.96 3.66 -11.05
CA LEU A 262 -3.21 4.40 -10.85
C LEU A 262 -2.94 5.76 -10.20
N TYR A 263 -3.11 6.81 -11.00
CA TYR A 263 -2.94 8.20 -10.60
C TYR A 263 -3.68 9.14 -11.54
N ASP A 264 -4.25 10.22 -10.99
CA ASP A 264 -4.80 11.31 -11.79
C ASP A 264 -3.65 12.27 -12.19
N GLY A 265 -3.44 12.53 -13.48
CA GLY A 265 -2.36 13.43 -13.93
C GLY A 265 -0.97 12.77 -13.98
N HIS A 266 -0.04 13.16 -13.10
CA HIS A 266 1.35 12.68 -13.11
C HIS A 266 1.62 11.69 -11.96
N GLU A 267 2.38 10.64 -12.23
CA GLU A 267 2.63 9.54 -11.28
C GLU A 267 3.36 9.97 -10.00
N ASP A 268 4.20 11.00 -10.13
CA ASP A 268 5.00 11.57 -9.02
C ASP A 268 4.16 12.41 -8.04
N ASP A 269 2.94 12.78 -8.41
CA ASP A 269 2.03 13.50 -7.52
C ASP A 269 1.32 12.51 -6.59
N ASN A 270 1.94 12.24 -5.45
CA ASN A 270 1.37 11.37 -4.41
C ASN A 270 -0.04 11.78 -3.97
N ALA A 271 -0.42 13.07 -4.09
CA ALA A 271 -1.77 13.50 -3.74
C ALA A 271 -2.81 12.90 -4.70
N ARG A 272 -2.43 12.62 -5.95
CA ARG A 272 -3.32 12.13 -6.99
C ARG A 272 -3.27 10.61 -7.19
N THR A 273 -2.65 9.89 -6.26
CA THR A 273 -2.54 8.43 -6.32
C THR A 273 -3.75 7.72 -5.73
N TYR A 274 -3.90 6.43 -6.05
CA TYR A 274 -4.93 5.56 -5.48
C TYR A 274 -4.36 4.70 -4.35
N THR A 275 -5.25 4.31 -3.45
CA THR A 275 -4.96 3.44 -2.30
C THR A 275 -5.87 2.22 -2.31
N ALA A 276 -5.33 1.06 -1.94
CA ALA A 276 -6.02 -0.22 -1.87
C ALA A 276 -6.04 -0.74 -0.44
N VAL A 277 -7.22 -1.13 0.06
CA VAL A 277 -7.38 -1.85 1.32
C VAL A 277 -7.68 -3.30 1.01
N LEU A 278 -6.93 -4.22 1.60
CA LEU A 278 -7.01 -5.66 1.34
C LEU A 278 -7.54 -6.40 2.57
N ASN A 279 -7.82 -7.70 2.43
CA ASN A 279 -8.32 -8.49 3.54
C ASN A 279 -7.19 -9.05 4.42
N VAL A 280 -6.31 -9.86 3.84
CA VAL A 280 -5.23 -10.54 4.57
C VAL A 280 -3.97 -9.67 4.60
N MET A 281 -3.52 -9.16 3.45
CA MET A 281 -2.27 -8.40 3.32
C MET A 281 -2.30 -7.14 4.17
N SER A 282 -3.46 -6.48 4.26
CA SER A 282 -3.63 -5.34 5.14
C SER A 282 -3.41 -5.69 6.61
N ARG A 283 -3.31 -6.95 7.06
CA ARG A 283 -3.01 -7.36 8.46
C ARG A 283 -1.52 -7.65 8.72
N ILE A 284 -0.69 -7.65 7.68
CA ILE A 284 0.75 -7.91 7.78
C ILE A 284 1.41 -6.77 8.55
N ASN A 285 2.19 -7.08 9.58
CA ASN A 285 2.85 -6.09 10.40
C ASN A 285 4.09 -5.47 9.74
N HIS A 286 4.56 -4.37 10.35
CA HIS A 286 5.73 -3.64 9.88
C HIS A 286 7.07 -4.27 10.31
N SER A 287 8.03 -4.33 9.39
CA SER A 287 9.47 -4.41 9.68
C SER A 287 10.25 -3.52 8.72
N CYS A 288 11.32 -2.86 9.19
CA CYS A 288 12.26 -2.15 8.31
C CYS A 288 13.18 -3.10 7.54
N SER A 289 13.22 -4.38 7.94
CA SER A 289 13.90 -5.49 7.25
C SER A 289 12.85 -6.56 6.94
N PRO A 290 11.95 -6.33 5.97
CA PRO A 290 10.82 -7.20 5.71
C PRO A 290 11.25 -8.52 5.05
N ASN A 291 10.59 -9.62 5.40
CA ASN A 291 10.77 -10.91 4.76
C ASN A 291 9.83 -11.13 3.56
N THR A 292 8.94 -10.17 3.28
CA THR A 292 8.04 -10.21 2.12
C THR A 292 8.13 -8.93 1.28
N THR A 293 7.79 -9.06 -0.01
CA THR A 293 7.54 -7.95 -0.92
C THR A 293 6.16 -8.09 -1.52
N HIS A 294 5.58 -6.99 -2.00
CA HIS A 294 4.31 -7.01 -2.68
C HIS A 294 4.39 -6.37 -4.06
N HIS A 295 3.52 -6.84 -4.94
CA HIS A 295 3.33 -6.31 -6.28
C HIS A 295 1.85 -6.17 -6.56
N PHE A 296 1.50 -5.32 -7.52
CA PHE A 296 0.14 -5.14 -8.00
C PHE A 296 0.08 -5.49 -9.48
N ASP A 297 -0.73 -6.47 -9.84
CA ASP A 297 -1.02 -6.84 -11.22
C ASP A 297 -2.32 -6.17 -11.67
N MET A 298 -2.21 -5.27 -12.64
CA MET A 298 -3.36 -4.54 -13.19
C MET A 298 -4.34 -5.47 -13.92
N ALA A 299 -3.84 -6.54 -14.57
CA ALA A 299 -4.67 -7.43 -15.38
C ALA A 299 -5.62 -8.28 -14.52
N SER A 300 -5.18 -8.73 -13.35
CA SER A 300 -6.04 -9.42 -12.37
C SER A 300 -6.67 -8.48 -11.34
N LEU A 301 -6.23 -7.21 -11.30
CA LEU A 301 -6.55 -6.22 -10.27
C LEU A 301 -6.28 -6.75 -8.86
N SER A 302 -5.15 -7.42 -8.68
CA SER A 302 -4.80 -8.09 -7.44
C SER A 302 -3.42 -7.70 -6.94
N PHE A 303 -3.23 -7.82 -5.63
CA PHE A 303 -1.91 -7.74 -5.03
C PHE A 303 -1.39 -9.15 -4.78
N GLU A 304 -0.10 -9.32 -5.04
CA GLU A 304 0.66 -10.53 -4.72
C GLU A 304 1.64 -10.22 -3.61
N LEU A 305 1.75 -11.10 -2.63
CA LEU A 305 2.77 -11.11 -1.60
C LEU A 305 3.72 -12.28 -1.83
N ARG A 306 5.01 -12.00 -1.95
CA ARG A 306 6.05 -12.99 -2.20
C ARG A 306 7.14 -12.93 -1.14
N ALA A 307 7.79 -14.06 -0.90
CA ALA A 307 8.90 -14.14 0.04
C ALA A 307 10.19 -13.51 -0.54
N ASN A 308 10.89 -12.68 0.24
CA ASN A 308 12.18 -12.09 -0.15
C ASN A 308 13.38 -12.99 0.20
N ARG A 309 13.14 -13.99 1.04
CA ARG A 309 14.09 -15.00 1.52
C ARG A 309 13.30 -16.23 1.95
N ASP A 310 13.98 -17.29 2.32
CA ASP A 310 13.31 -18.41 2.98
C ASP A 310 12.68 -17.96 4.31
N ILE A 311 11.46 -18.44 4.57
CA ILE A 311 10.63 -18.13 5.74
C ILE A 311 10.22 -19.46 6.37
N GLU A 312 10.60 -19.65 7.64
CA GLU A 312 10.32 -20.88 8.36
C GLU A 312 8.84 -21.00 8.77
N GLU A 313 8.38 -22.23 9.00
CA GLU A 313 7.05 -22.46 9.55
C GLU A 313 6.84 -21.72 10.88
N GLY A 314 5.72 -21.02 10.99
CA GLY A 314 5.38 -20.24 12.18
C GLY A 314 6.06 -18.87 12.27
N GLU A 315 6.97 -18.53 11.36
CA GLU A 315 7.56 -17.19 11.28
C GLU A 315 6.49 -16.16 10.84
N GLU A 316 6.51 -14.97 11.46
CA GLU A 316 5.61 -13.88 11.08
C GLU A 316 6.07 -13.21 9.77
N LEU A 317 5.11 -12.94 8.88
CA LEU A 317 5.30 -12.20 7.65
C LEU A 317 5.30 -10.70 7.95
N PHE A 318 6.26 -9.99 7.37
CA PHE A 318 6.42 -8.55 7.54
C PHE A 318 6.60 -7.83 6.21
N SER A 319 5.97 -6.65 6.11
CA SER A 319 6.14 -5.69 5.02
C SER A 319 6.67 -4.36 5.57
N SER A 320 7.20 -3.48 4.72
CA SER A 320 7.60 -2.14 5.15
C SER A 320 6.45 -1.14 4.97
N TYR A 321 6.22 -0.28 5.98
CA TYR A 321 5.24 0.81 5.93
C TYR A 321 5.91 2.17 5.69
N CYS A 322 7.24 2.16 5.64
CA CYS A 322 8.10 3.32 5.45
C CYS A 322 9.08 3.03 4.30
N ASP A 323 9.77 4.06 3.84
CA ASP A 323 10.94 3.91 2.98
C ASP A 323 12.10 3.34 3.81
N ASN A 324 12.39 2.05 3.62
CA ASN A 324 13.40 1.33 4.39
C ASN A 324 14.85 1.67 3.99
N LEU A 325 15.04 2.55 2.99
CA LEU A 325 16.32 3.13 2.62
C LEU A 325 16.60 4.46 3.35
N ARG A 326 15.69 4.90 4.21
CA ARG A 326 15.91 6.08 5.07
C ARG A 326 16.67 5.75 6.35
N THR A 327 17.21 6.77 7.00
CA THR A 327 17.84 6.64 8.32
C THR A 327 16.82 6.20 9.38
N LYS A 328 17.29 5.66 10.51
CA LYS A 328 16.40 5.23 11.59
C LYS A 328 15.45 6.33 12.07
N SER A 329 15.93 7.57 12.15
CA SER A 329 15.11 8.72 12.58
C SER A 329 13.98 9.00 11.59
N GLU A 330 14.32 9.12 10.31
CA GLU A 330 13.33 9.35 9.25
C GLU A 330 12.31 8.21 9.16
N ARG A 331 12.74 6.95 9.32
CA ARG A 331 11.81 5.80 9.38
C ARG A 331 10.86 5.91 10.57
N ALA A 332 11.35 6.34 11.74
CA ALA A 332 10.50 6.54 12.92
C ALA A 332 9.46 7.65 12.70
N GLU A 333 9.82 8.74 12.04
CA GLU A 333 8.89 9.82 11.65
C GLU A 333 7.79 9.30 10.72
N GLN A 334 8.15 8.49 9.71
CA GLN A 334 7.18 7.89 8.79
C GLN A 334 6.25 6.87 9.45
N LEU A 335 6.69 6.25 10.55
CA LEU A 335 5.91 5.28 11.31
C LEU A 335 5.04 5.91 12.40
N ALA A 336 5.27 7.17 12.75
CA ALA A 336 4.54 7.89 13.79
C ALA A 336 3.01 7.93 13.55
N PRO A 337 2.50 8.14 12.32
CA PRO A 337 1.05 8.11 12.05
C PRO A 337 0.37 6.77 12.38
N TYR A 338 1.14 5.67 12.38
CA TYR A 338 0.64 4.34 12.74
C TYR A 338 0.69 4.09 14.25
N GLY A 339 1.38 4.95 15.02
CA GLY A 339 1.67 4.75 16.44
C GLY A 339 2.72 3.67 16.71
N ILE A 340 3.61 3.40 15.74
CA ILE A 340 4.58 2.31 15.81
C ILE A 340 5.95 2.82 16.28
N VAL A 341 6.48 2.21 17.34
CA VAL A 341 7.90 2.31 17.71
C VAL A 341 8.61 1.03 17.28
N CYS A 342 9.25 1.07 16.10
CA CYS A 342 9.79 -0.14 15.49
C CYS A 342 10.98 -0.72 16.27
N ALA A 343 10.87 -2.00 16.63
CA ALA A 343 11.91 -2.77 17.31
C ALA A 343 12.44 -3.96 16.47
N CYS A 344 12.27 -3.90 15.14
CA CYS A 344 12.83 -4.91 14.23
C CYS A 344 14.37 -4.91 14.25
N PRO A 345 15.03 -5.97 13.72
CA PRO A 345 16.49 -6.04 13.67
C PRO A 345 17.16 -4.80 13.05
N GLY A 346 16.62 -4.27 11.95
CA GLY A 346 17.14 -3.06 11.29
C GLY A 346 16.99 -1.76 12.10
N CYS A 347 16.19 -1.74 13.17
CA CYS A 347 16.06 -0.58 14.07
C CYS A 347 16.81 -0.77 15.39
N VAL A 348 16.86 -1.99 15.91
CA VAL A 348 17.60 -2.32 17.14
C VAL A 348 19.11 -2.32 16.86
N GLY A 349 19.54 -2.88 15.74
CA GLY A 349 20.94 -2.93 15.32
C GLY A 349 21.43 -1.68 14.56
N ALA A 350 20.63 -0.62 14.47
CA ALA A 350 20.98 0.55 13.68
C ALA A 350 22.20 1.29 14.24
N THR A 351 23.21 1.47 13.40
CA THR A 351 24.39 2.30 13.63
C THR A 351 24.51 3.39 12.56
N LYS A 352 25.46 4.33 12.73
CA LYS A 352 25.75 5.36 11.70
C LYS A 352 26.11 4.75 10.35
N GLU A 353 26.84 3.64 10.36
CA GLU A 353 27.26 2.91 9.17
C GLU A 353 26.06 2.29 8.45
N THR A 354 25.12 1.68 9.18
CA THR A 354 23.91 1.08 8.59
C THR A 354 22.93 2.12 8.07
N ASP A 355 22.84 3.29 8.72
CA ASP A 355 22.04 4.40 8.24
C ASP A 355 22.64 5.02 6.98
N LEU A 356 23.97 5.15 6.92
CA LEU A 356 24.68 5.61 5.72
C LEU A 356 24.59 4.59 4.57
N LEU A 357 24.59 3.30 4.86
CA LEU A 357 24.35 2.26 3.86
C LEU A 357 22.96 2.44 3.25
N ARG A 358 21.92 2.56 4.07
CA ARG A 358 20.53 2.75 3.63
C ARG A 358 20.39 4.01 2.78
N SER A 359 20.80 5.17 3.30
CA SER A 359 20.57 6.47 2.65
C SER A 359 21.35 6.64 1.35
N GLU A 360 22.51 6.00 1.22
CA GLU A 360 23.36 6.08 0.02
C GLU A 360 23.24 4.86 -0.90
N LEU A 361 22.38 3.88 -0.59
CA LEU A 361 22.33 2.60 -1.30
C LEU A 361 22.14 2.79 -2.80
N VAL A 362 21.14 3.59 -3.19
CA VAL A 362 20.83 3.88 -4.60
C VAL A 362 22.04 4.50 -5.30
N LYS A 363 22.67 5.51 -4.70
CA LYS A 363 23.85 6.18 -5.28
C LYS A 363 25.05 5.22 -5.43
N ARG A 364 25.26 4.34 -4.45
CA ARG A 364 26.32 3.31 -4.52
C ARG A 364 26.08 2.35 -5.69
N ILE A 365 24.83 1.92 -5.89
CA ILE A 365 24.45 1.04 -7.00
C ILE A 365 24.61 1.75 -8.35
N GLU A 366 24.19 3.01 -8.48
CA GLU A 366 24.38 3.79 -9.70
C GLU A 366 25.86 4.00 -10.04
N LYS A 367 26.71 4.23 -9.03
CA LYS A 367 28.15 4.30 -9.24
C LYS A 367 28.71 2.98 -9.77
N ILE A 368 28.36 1.86 -9.13
CA ILE A 368 28.78 0.52 -9.60
C ILE A 368 28.28 0.26 -11.02
N ARG A 369 27.06 0.68 -11.35
CA ARG A 369 26.50 0.56 -12.70
C ARG A 369 27.30 1.36 -13.74
N ALA A 370 27.66 2.59 -13.42
CA ALA A 370 28.50 3.42 -14.29
C ALA A 370 29.89 2.79 -14.49
N ASP A 371 30.52 2.32 -13.41
CA ASP A 371 31.83 1.65 -13.46
C ASP A 371 31.75 0.33 -14.27
N HIS A 372 30.66 -0.42 -14.13
CA HIS A 372 30.40 -1.63 -14.92
C HIS A 372 30.28 -1.31 -16.42
N HIS A 373 29.56 -0.25 -16.79
CA HIS A 373 29.44 0.18 -18.20
C HIS A 373 30.79 0.59 -18.80
N VAL A 374 31.62 1.28 -18.02
CA VAL A 374 32.98 1.65 -18.42
C VAL A 374 33.84 0.40 -18.65
N TRP A 375 33.80 -0.55 -17.73
CA TRP A 375 34.51 -1.83 -17.86
C TRP A 375 34.01 -2.65 -19.06
N MET A 376 32.70 -2.67 -19.33
CA MET A 376 32.14 -3.39 -20.48
C MET A 376 32.72 -2.90 -21.82
N LYS A 377 33.04 -1.60 -21.92
CA LYS A 377 33.67 -0.98 -23.10
C LYS A 377 35.19 -1.20 -23.18
N ASP A 378 35.85 -1.23 -22.03
CA ASP A 378 37.31 -1.40 -21.93
C ASP A 378 37.63 -2.41 -20.82
N ARG A 379 37.87 -3.65 -21.24
CA ARG A 379 38.12 -4.79 -20.34
C ARG A 379 39.49 -4.76 -19.68
N THR A 380 40.36 -3.82 -20.06
CA THR A 380 41.66 -3.63 -19.39
C THR A 380 41.52 -2.93 -18.04
N ARG A 381 40.38 -2.26 -17.80
CA ARG A 381 40.07 -1.62 -16.52
C ARG A 381 39.64 -2.64 -15.45
N PRO A 382 39.79 -2.33 -14.15
CA PRO A 382 39.26 -3.17 -13.10
C PRO A 382 37.74 -3.37 -13.23
N ASN A 383 37.28 -4.61 -13.07
CA ASN A 383 35.86 -4.91 -13.03
C ASN A 383 35.23 -4.52 -11.68
N VAL A 384 33.91 -4.62 -11.58
CA VAL A 384 33.15 -4.22 -10.37
C VAL A 384 32.87 -5.37 -9.39
N LEU A 385 33.36 -6.59 -9.65
CA LEU A 385 32.94 -7.80 -8.94
C LEU A 385 33.07 -7.68 -7.42
N ALA A 386 34.25 -7.29 -6.94
CA ALA A 386 34.52 -7.20 -5.50
C ALA A 386 33.63 -6.14 -4.82
N ALA A 387 33.40 -5.00 -5.47
CA ALA A 387 32.53 -3.94 -4.96
C ALA A 387 31.06 -4.38 -4.93
N SER A 388 30.60 -5.06 -5.99
CA SER A 388 29.24 -5.60 -6.08
C SER A 388 28.98 -6.68 -5.03
N LEU A 389 29.87 -7.67 -4.88
CA LEU A 389 29.72 -8.74 -3.89
C LEU A 389 29.73 -8.21 -2.46
N LYS A 390 30.60 -7.25 -2.16
CA LYS A 390 30.61 -6.57 -0.86
C LYS A 390 29.27 -5.89 -0.57
N LEU A 391 28.73 -5.16 -1.53
CA LEU A 391 27.47 -4.44 -1.36
C LEU A 391 26.27 -5.40 -1.25
N ILE A 392 26.27 -6.51 -1.99
CA ILE A 392 25.26 -7.58 -1.86
C ILE A 392 25.23 -8.11 -0.42
N ALA A 393 26.39 -8.49 0.13
CA ALA A 393 26.48 -9.00 1.50
C ALA A 393 26.01 -7.96 2.55
N GLU A 394 26.30 -6.67 2.33
CA GLU A 394 25.80 -5.58 3.18
C GLU A 394 24.27 -5.44 3.11
N ILE A 395 23.67 -5.55 1.92
CA ILE A 395 22.21 -5.49 1.71
C ILE A 395 21.51 -6.68 2.36
N GLU A 396 22.02 -7.89 2.16
CA GLU A 396 21.45 -9.12 2.72
C GLU A 396 21.48 -9.08 4.25
N LYS A 397 22.62 -8.67 4.82
CA LYS A 397 22.78 -8.51 6.27
C LYS A 397 21.78 -7.52 6.88
N GLU A 398 21.47 -6.44 6.18
CA GLU A 398 20.45 -5.46 6.62
C GLU A 398 19.01 -5.88 6.32
N GLY A 399 18.80 -7.03 5.66
CA GLY A 399 17.49 -7.53 5.26
C GLY A 399 16.83 -6.65 4.21
N LEU A 400 17.62 -6.13 3.26
CA LEU A 400 17.20 -5.21 2.20
C LEU A 400 17.16 -5.86 0.80
N ALA A 401 17.28 -7.19 0.72
CA ALA A 401 17.29 -7.94 -0.55
C ALA A 401 15.99 -7.79 -1.38
N GLY A 402 14.88 -7.39 -0.74
CA GLY A 402 13.64 -7.05 -1.43
C GLY A 402 13.65 -5.70 -2.17
N ALA A 403 14.70 -4.87 -2.02
CA ALA A 403 14.77 -3.57 -2.68
C ALA A 403 14.88 -3.71 -4.21
N PRO A 404 14.15 -2.92 -5.02
CA PRO A 404 14.19 -3.03 -6.48
C PRO A 404 15.59 -2.92 -7.08
N SER A 405 16.48 -2.13 -6.45
CA SER A 405 17.85 -1.92 -6.91
C SER A 405 18.78 -3.11 -6.68
N PHE A 406 18.39 -4.09 -5.85
CA PHE A 406 19.19 -5.29 -5.58
C PHE A 406 19.37 -6.16 -6.83
N THR A 407 18.34 -6.29 -7.67
CA THR A 407 18.38 -7.04 -8.93
C THR A 407 19.43 -6.53 -9.90
N SER A 408 19.66 -5.21 -9.91
CA SER A 408 20.72 -4.61 -10.75
C SER A 408 22.11 -5.08 -10.35
N LEU A 409 22.38 -5.25 -9.05
CA LEU A 409 23.66 -5.77 -8.57
C LEU A 409 23.86 -7.23 -8.98
N LEU A 410 22.83 -8.07 -8.79
CA LEU A 410 22.86 -9.48 -9.20
C LEU A 410 23.17 -9.61 -10.70
N GLY A 411 22.50 -8.82 -11.54
CA GLY A 411 22.73 -8.82 -12.99
C GLY A 411 24.15 -8.38 -13.39
N MET A 412 24.74 -7.40 -12.70
CA MET A 412 26.13 -6.99 -12.95
C MET A 412 27.13 -8.07 -12.53
N VAL A 413 26.92 -8.72 -11.38
CA VAL A 413 27.78 -9.84 -10.94
C VAL A 413 27.72 -11.00 -11.93
N ALA A 414 26.52 -11.39 -12.34
CA ALA A 414 26.32 -12.41 -13.37
C ALA A 414 27.01 -12.05 -14.70
N SER A 415 26.94 -10.77 -15.11
CA SER A 415 27.60 -10.27 -16.33
C SER A 415 29.13 -10.36 -16.23
N VAL A 416 29.70 -10.01 -15.07
CA VAL A 416 31.15 -10.10 -14.85
C VAL A 416 31.61 -11.56 -14.90
N TYR A 417 30.96 -12.46 -14.16
CA TYR A 417 31.31 -13.88 -14.17
C TYR A 417 31.18 -14.51 -15.56
N SER A 418 30.10 -14.21 -16.27
CA SER A 418 29.88 -14.71 -17.64
C SER A 418 31.01 -14.27 -18.57
N THR A 419 31.41 -13.00 -18.50
CA THR A 419 32.48 -12.48 -19.37
C THR A 419 33.85 -13.06 -19.01
N SER A 420 34.09 -13.37 -17.73
CA SER A 420 35.32 -14.01 -17.26
C SER A 420 35.34 -15.53 -17.47
N GLY A 421 34.31 -16.12 -18.08
CA GLY A 421 34.23 -17.56 -18.34
C GLY A 421 33.84 -18.42 -17.14
N ASN A 422 33.45 -17.82 -16.01
CA ASN A 422 32.96 -18.55 -14.84
C ASN A 422 31.43 -18.72 -14.93
N THR A 423 31.00 -19.68 -15.75
CA THR A 423 29.58 -19.92 -16.06
C THR A 423 28.78 -20.43 -14.86
N ASN A 424 29.39 -21.19 -13.95
CA ASN A 424 28.71 -21.71 -12.77
C ASN A 424 28.30 -20.58 -11.80
N SER A 425 29.23 -19.69 -11.46
CA SER A 425 28.90 -18.53 -10.62
C SER A 425 27.92 -17.58 -11.33
N ALA A 426 28.06 -17.40 -12.65
CA ALA A 426 27.08 -16.60 -13.40
C ALA A 426 25.66 -17.18 -13.28
N ALA A 427 25.51 -18.50 -13.42
CA ALA A 427 24.22 -19.17 -13.32
C ALA A 427 23.58 -19.01 -11.93
N GLU A 428 24.37 -19.11 -10.85
CA GLU A 428 23.89 -18.91 -9.48
C GLU A 428 23.27 -17.51 -9.28
N TYR A 429 23.95 -16.45 -9.72
CA TYR A 429 23.41 -15.09 -9.61
C TYR A 429 22.24 -14.82 -10.56
N LEU A 430 22.20 -15.47 -11.73
CA LEU A 430 21.04 -15.42 -12.62
C LEU A 430 19.83 -16.15 -12.04
N GLU A 431 20.03 -17.23 -11.29
CA GLU A 431 18.96 -17.94 -10.58
C GLU A 431 18.41 -17.08 -9.43
N GLN A 432 19.27 -16.43 -8.64
CA GLN A 432 18.83 -15.47 -7.63
C GLN A 432 18.05 -14.31 -8.27
N LEU A 433 18.53 -13.81 -9.42
CA LEU A 433 17.85 -12.77 -10.18
C LEU A 433 16.48 -13.23 -10.69
N SER A 434 16.36 -14.45 -11.20
CA SER A 434 15.09 -15.00 -11.72
C SER A 434 14.09 -15.34 -10.61
N ASN A 435 14.58 -15.59 -9.39
CA ASN A 435 13.74 -15.71 -8.20
C ASN A 435 13.25 -14.34 -7.70
N HIS A 436 13.87 -13.25 -8.14
CA HIS A 436 13.35 -11.91 -7.89
C HIS A 436 12.21 -11.60 -8.85
N TRP A 437 11.05 -11.24 -8.30
CA TRP A 437 9.83 -11.07 -9.08
C TRP A 437 9.95 -10.06 -10.23
N HIS A 438 10.71 -8.97 -10.04
CA HIS A 438 10.92 -7.95 -11.08
C HIS A 438 11.47 -8.51 -12.40
N CYS A 439 12.12 -9.68 -12.36
CA CYS A 439 12.65 -10.34 -13.55
C CYS A 439 11.73 -11.43 -14.12
N ARG A 440 10.77 -11.96 -13.34
CA ARG A 440 9.80 -12.96 -13.84
C ARG A 440 8.78 -12.36 -14.79
N VAL A 441 8.36 -11.10 -14.57
CA VAL A 441 7.34 -10.43 -15.39
C VAL A 441 7.82 -10.15 -16.84
N SER A 442 9.13 -10.07 -17.08
CA SER A 442 9.67 -9.85 -18.44
C SER A 442 9.67 -11.09 -19.34
N THR A 443 9.17 -12.24 -18.88
CA THR A 443 9.22 -13.53 -19.59
C THR A 443 7.84 -14.17 -19.83
N LYS A 444 6.76 -13.50 -19.47
CA LYS A 444 5.37 -13.87 -19.79
C LYS A 444 4.72 -12.72 -20.55
#